data_AF-A0A2R6I1N7-F1
#
_entry.id   AF-A0A2R6I1N7-F1
#
_cell.length_a   1.000
_cell.length_b   1.000
_cell.length_c   1.000
_cell.angle_alpha   90.00
_cell.angle_beta   90.00
_cell.angle_gamma   90.00
#
_symmetry.space_group_name_H-M   'P 1'
#
loop_
_entity.id
_entity.type
_entity.pdbx_description
1 polymer ?
#
loop_
_entity_poly.entity_id
_entity_poly.type
_entity_poly.pdbx_seq_one_letter_code
_entity_poly.pdbx_strand_id
1 'polypeptide(L)'
;MGRDVELRLKGHLYEIRSVNDEILESRQGYPAAEEGYRKTLESVVAVAGPELMDEMAAFIKEYIERNEDRPANKAVRTEARSRVSKAGYPADEYLNAA
;
A
#
# COMPACT_ATOMS: atom_id res chain seq x y z
N MET A 1 15.87 2.49 6.21
CA MET A 1 15.31 3.13 5.00
C MET A 1 16.00 4.49 4.83
N GLY A 2 16.34 4.89 3.60
CA GLY A 2 16.91 6.22 3.34
C GLY A 2 15.84 7.32 3.45
N ARG A 3 16.26 8.56 3.75
CA ARG A 3 15.37 9.72 3.92
C ARG A 3 14.44 9.95 2.73
N ASP A 4 14.95 9.80 1.51
CA ASP A 4 14.16 10.03 0.29
C ASP A 4 13.04 9.00 0.14
N VAL A 5 13.32 7.75 0.48
CA VAL A 5 12.33 6.67 0.46
C VAL A 5 11.27 6.87 1.54
N GLU A 6 11.66 7.35 2.72
CA GLU A 6 10.73 7.67 3.80
C GLU A 6 9.78 8.81 3.41
N LEU A 7 10.29 9.87 2.76
CA LEU A 7 9.47 10.96 2.25
C LEU A 7 8.51 10.48 1.16
N ARG A 8 8.98 9.57 0.28
CA ARG A 8 8.16 8.96 -0.77
C ARG A 8 7.02 8.13 -0.19
N LEU A 9 7.29 7.27 0.80
CA LEU A 9 6.28 6.51 1.54
C LEU A 9 5.23 7.42 2.17
N LYS A 10 5.66 8.49 2.86
CA LYS A 10 4.77 9.48 3.48
C LYS A 10 3.92 10.21 2.44
N GLY A 11 4.50 10.54 1.29
CA GLY A 11 3.78 11.11 0.15
C GLY A 11 2.65 10.20 -0.34
N HIS A 12 2.94 8.91 -0.54
CA HIS A 12 1.91 7.94 -0.94
C HIS A 12 0.79 7.79 0.06
N LEU A 13 1.09 7.74 1.36
CA LEU A 13 0.05 7.66 2.40
C LEU A 13 -0.80 8.94 2.42
N TYR A 14 -0.19 10.11 2.22
CA TYR A 14 -0.93 11.36 2.07
C TYR A 14 -1.88 11.31 0.87
N GLU A 15 -1.40 10.85 -0.29
CA GLU A 15 -2.21 10.75 -1.51
C GLU A 15 -3.35 9.74 -1.36
N ILE A 16 -3.09 8.55 -0.78
CA ILE A 16 -4.13 7.55 -0.49
C ILE A 16 -5.20 8.15 0.43
N ARG A 17 -4.80 8.93 1.43
CA ARG A 17 -5.74 9.63 2.30
C ARG A 17 -6.57 10.65 1.54
N SER A 18 -5.93 11.44 0.68
CA SER A 18 -6.63 12.44 -0.14
C SER A 18 -7.67 11.80 -1.05
N VAL A 19 -7.30 10.71 -1.75
CA VAL A 19 -8.24 9.95 -2.60
C VAL A 19 -9.37 9.35 -1.76
N ASN A 20 -9.06 8.78 -0.60
CA ASN A 20 -10.07 8.29 0.33
C ASN A 20 -11.07 9.39 0.72
N ASP A 21 -10.58 10.58 1.06
CA ASP A 21 -11.41 11.69 1.53
C ASP A 21 -12.25 12.33 0.42
N GLU A 22 -11.76 12.26 -0.82
CA GLU A 22 -12.46 12.73 -2.01
C GLU A 22 -13.60 11.78 -2.41
N ILE A 23 -13.33 10.46 -2.39
CA ILE A 23 -14.27 9.44 -2.89
C ILE A 23 -15.24 8.96 -1.81
N LEU A 24 -14.80 8.83 -0.56
CA LEU A 24 -15.61 8.27 0.52
C LEU A 24 -16.13 9.34 1.46
N GLU A 25 -17.44 9.31 1.74
CA GLU A 25 -18.12 10.28 2.61
C GLU A 25 -17.68 10.23 4.09
N SER A 26 -16.94 9.19 4.50
CA SER A 26 -16.54 8.95 5.88
C SER A 26 -15.15 8.34 6.01
N ARG A 27 -14.41 8.79 7.03
CA ARG A 27 -13.13 8.21 7.46
C ARG A 27 -13.28 7.06 8.47
N GLN A 28 -14.49 6.61 8.77
CA GLN A 28 -14.68 5.49 9.69
C GLN A 28 -13.93 4.25 9.19
N GLY A 29 -13.01 3.71 9.99
CA GLY A 29 -12.16 2.57 9.60
C GLY A 29 -10.90 2.93 8.80
N TYR A 30 -10.76 4.18 8.34
CA TYR A 30 -9.58 4.61 7.59
C TYR A 30 -8.27 4.49 8.38
N PRO A 31 -8.17 4.88 9.67
CA PRO A 31 -6.91 4.77 10.40
C PRO A 31 -6.35 3.34 10.47
N ALA A 32 -7.24 2.34 10.55
CA ALA A 32 -6.83 0.93 10.54
C ALA A 32 -6.40 0.44 9.13
N ALA A 33 -7.04 0.97 8.08
CA ALA A 33 -6.67 0.71 6.70
C ALA A 33 -5.29 1.34 6.38
N GLU A 34 -5.12 2.62 6.68
CA GLU A 34 -3.88 3.37 6.48
C GLU A 34 -2.68 2.70 7.15
N GLU A 35 -2.84 2.22 8.39
CA GLU A 35 -1.80 1.49 9.10
C GLU A 35 -1.43 0.16 8.42
N GLY A 36 -2.41 -0.55 7.84
CA GLY A 36 -2.16 -1.76 7.07
C GLY A 36 -1.48 -1.48 5.73
N TYR A 37 -1.87 -0.40 5.05
CA TYR A 37 -1.23 0.06 3.83
C TYR A 37 0.22 0.46 4.09
N ARG A 38 0.47 1.25 5.14
CA ARG A 38 1.82 1.64 5.57
C ARG A 38 2.72 0.42 5.75
N LYS A 39 2.29 -0.57 6.55
CA LYS A 39 3.08 -1.80 6.77
C LYS A 39 3.36 -2.56 5.47
N THR A 40 2.37 -2.62 4.59
CA THR A 40 2.54 -3.30 3.30
C THR A 40 3.53 -2.56 2.41
N LEU A 41 3.43 -1.24 2.30
CA LEU A 41 4.35 -0.42 1.51
C LEU A 41 5.77 -0.45 2.08
N GLU A 42 5.93 -0.42 3.42
CA GLU A 42 7.22 -0.58 4.10
C GLU A 42 7.89 -1.92 3.80
N SER A 43 7.11 -3.00 3.83
CA SER A 43 7.60 -4.33 3.49
C SER A 43 7.98 -4.43 2.01
N VAL A 44 7.13 -3.94 1.11
CA VAL A 44 7.40 -3.93 -0.34
C VAL A 44 8.69 -3.18 -0.65
N VAL A 45 8.89 -1.99 -0.10
CA VAL A 45 10.10 -1.21 -0.37
C VAL A 45 11.35 -1.84 0.25
N ALA A 46 11.22 -2.53 1.38
CA ALA A 46 12.34 -3.24 1.99
C ALA A 46 12.77 -4.46 1.16
N VAL A 47 11.83 -5.13 0.49
CA VAL A 47 12.09 -6.35 -0.28
C VAL A 47 12.45 -6.07 -1.74
N ALA A 48 11.70 -5.19 -2.40
CA ALA A 48 11.73 -5.01 -3.86
C ALA A 48 11.99 -3.57 -4.31
N GLY A 49 12.16 -2.63 -3.38
CA GLY A 49 12.54 -1.25 -3.68
C GLY A 49 11.38 -0.28 -3.94
N PRO A 50 11.69 1.01 -4.14
CA PRO A 50 10.71 2.09 -4.15
C PRO A 50 9.81 2.10 -5.38
N GLU A 51 10.26 1.56 -6.52
CA GLU A 51 9.46 1.47 -7.74
C GLU A 51 8.23 0.57 -7.52
N LEU A 52 8.42 -0.61 -6.91
CA LEU A 52 7.31 -1.52 -6.63
C LEU A 52 6.38 -0.98 -5.53
N MET A 53 6.93 -0.19 -4.60
CA MET A 53 6.13 0.53 -3.60
C MET A 53 5.19 1.54 -4.27
N ASP A 54 5.67 2.29 -5.27
CA ASP A 54 4.83 3.23 -6.01
C ASP A 54 3.69 2.52 -6.73
N GLU A 55 3.98 1.40 -7.39
CA GLU A 55 2.97 0.60 -8.07
C GLU A 55 1.90 0.07 -7.11
N MET A 56 2.30 -0.31 -5.90
CA MET A 56 1.37 -0.73 -4.85
C MET A 56 0.53 0.44 -4.32
N ALA A 57 1.11 1.62 -4.15
CA ALA A 57 0.37 2.81 -3.77
C ALA A 57 -0.64 3.22 -4.86
N ALA A 58 -0.24 3.15 -6.13
CA ALA A 58 -1.14 3.36 -7.28
C ALA A 58 -2.31 2.38 -7.27
N PHE A 59 -2.04 1.09 -7.04
CA PHE A 59 -3.09 0.07 -6.91
C PHE A 59 -4.12 0.40 -5.82
N ILE A 60 -3.68 0.84 -4.65
CA ILE A 60 -4.60 1.19 -3.55
C ILE A 60 -5.49 2.37 -3.96
N LYS A 61 -4.90 3.43 -4.55
CA LYS A 61 -5.64 4.61 -5.02
C LYS A 61 -6.66 4.22 -6.11
N GLU A 62 -6.22 3.50 -7.14
CA GLU A 62 -7.11 3.03 -8.22
C GLU A 62 -8.24 2.14 -7.70
N TYR A 63 -7.98 1.31 -6.69
CA TYR A 63 -9.03 0.49 -6.08
C TYR A 63 -10.10 1.38 -5.44
N ILE A 64 -9.70 2.38 -4.66
CA ILE A 64 -10.63 3.31 -4.00
C ILE A 64 -11.47 4.04 -5.04
N GLU A 65 -10.84 4.60 -6.07
CA GLU A 65 -11.51 5.34 -7.15
C GLU A 65 -12.52 4.46 -7.91
N ARG A 66 -12.17 3.21 -8.21
CA ARG A 66 -13.02 2.33 -9.03
C ARG A 66 -14.14 1.66 -8.27
N ASN A 67 -13.93 1.34 -7.00
CA ASN A 67 -14.88 0.55 -6.21
C ASN A 67 -15.69 1.40 -5.24
N GLU A 68 -15.35 2.69 -5.09
CA GLU A 68 -15.90 3.58 -4.07
C GLU A 68 -15.84 2.92 -2.67
N ASP A 69 -14.78 2.13 -2.43
CA ASP A 69 -14.52 1.43 -1.18
C ASP A 69 -13.01 1.16 -1.02
N ARG A 70 -12.58 0.93 0.22
CA ARG A 70 -11.18 0.66 0.56
C ARG A 70 -10.81 -0.78 0.28
N PRO A 71 -9.64 -1.06 -0.31
CA PRO A 71 -9.16 -2.42 -0.37
C PRO A 71 -8.87 -2.92 1.06
N ALA A 72 -9.31 -4.13 1.39
CA ALA A 72 -9.00 -4.73 2.68
C ALA A 72 -7.48 -4.93 2.83
N ASN A 73 -6.95 -4.71 4.04
CA ASN A 73 -5.51 -4.87 4.33
C ASN A 73 -4.96 -6.24 3.92
N LYS A 74 -5.78 -7.30 4.03
CA LYS A 74 -5.42 -8.64 3.57
C LYS A 74 -5.22 -8.69 2.06
N ALA A 75 -6.13 -8.10 1.29
CA ALA A 75 -6.07 -8.07 -0.17
C ALA A 75 -4.85 -7.28 -0.66
N VAL A 76 -4.57 -6.12 -0.06
CA VAL A 76 -3.36 -5.32 -0.37
C VAL A 76 -2.08 -6.13 -0.12
N ARG A 77 -2.03 -6.86 1.00
CA ARG A 77 -0.88 -7.71 1.33
C ARG A 77 -0.73 -8.91 0.37
N THR A 78 -1.82 -9.57 0.00
CA THR A 78 -1.81 -10.65 -1.00
C THR A 78 -1.31 -10.15 -2.35
N GLU A 79 -1.77 -8.98 -2.79
CA GLU A 79 -1.33 -8.36 -4.04
C GLU A 79 0.17 -8.00 -3.99
N ALA A 80 0.62 -7.37 -2.90
CA ALA A 80 2.03 -7.06 -2.67
C ALA A 80 2.92 -8.31 -2.74
N ARG A 81 2.53 -9.40 -2.06
CA ARG A 81 3.23 -10.69 -2.13
C ARG A 81 3.34 -11.20 -3.56
N SER A 82 2.25 -11.12 -4.33
CA SER A 82 2.21 -11.54 -5.73
C SER A 82 3.18 -10.73 -6.59
N ARG A 83 3.18 -9.39 -6.47
CA ARG A 83 4.04 -8.50 -7.25
C ARG A 83 5.51 -8.67 -6.93
N VAL A 84 5.85 -8.73 -5.64
CA VAL A 84 7.22 -8.98 -5.17
C VAL A 84 7.74 -10.30 -5.75
N SER A 85 6.92 -11.36 -5.69
CA SER A 85 7.29 -12.68 -6.23
C SER A 85 7.46 -12.66 -7.76
N LYS A 86 6.54 -11.99 -8.48
CA LYS A 86 6.62 -11.83 -9.95
C LYS A 86 7.85 -11.02 -10.39
N ALA A 87 8.28 -10.06 -9.57
CA ALA A 87 9.49 -9.28 -9.79
C ALA A 87 10.79 -10.04 -9.44
N GLY A 88 10.69 -11.30 -9.01
CA GLY A 88 11.85 -12.17 -8.73
C GLY A 88 12.40 -12.05 -7.30
N TYR A 89 11.70 -11.35 -6.41
CA TYR A 89 12.12 -11.20 -5.02
C TYR A 89 11.37 -12.19 -4.10
N PRO A 90 12.04 -12.76 -3.08
CA PRO A 90 11.36 -13.56 -2.07
C PRO A 90 10.54 -12.67 -1.13
N ALA A 91 9.25 -12.95 -0.99
CA ALA A 91 8.40 -12.25 -0.03
C ALA A 91 8.89 -12.44 1.42
N ASP A 92 8.81 -11.39 2.24
CA ASP A 92 9.19 -11.44 3.66
C ASP A 92 8.12 -12.13 4.53
N GLU A 93 8.41 -12.26 5.84
CA GLU A 93 7.49 -12.87 6.81
C GLU A 93 6.14 -12.15 6.85
N TYR A 94 6.14 -10.81 6.81
CA TYR A 94 4.93 -10.02 6.83
C TYR A 94 4.04 -10.35 5.62
N LEU A 95 4.58 -10.28 4.41
CA LEU A 95 3.84 -10.57 3.17
C LEU A 95 3.40 -12.03 3.09
N ASN A 96 4.17 -12.97 3.65
CA ASN A 96 3.79 -14.38 3.69
C ASN A 96 2.63 -14.66 4.67
N ALA A 97 2.39 -13.80 5.65
CA ALA A 97 1.23 -13.88 6.56
C ALA A 97 -0.08 -13.32 5.93
N ALA A 98 -0.14 -13.22 4.60
CA ALA A 98 -1.32 -12.79 3.84
C ALA A 98 -2.54 -13.70 3.99
#